data_AF-A0A1G7Z5V2-F1
#
_entry.id   AF-A0A1G7Z5V2-F1
#
_cell.length_a   1.000
_cell.length_b   1.000
_cell.length_c   1.000
_cell.angle_alpha   90.00
_cell.angle_beta   90.00
_cell.angle_gamma   90.00
#
_symmetry.space_group_name_H-M   'P 1'
#
loop_
_entity.id
_entity.type
_entity.pdbx_description
1 polymer ?
#
loop_
_entity_poly.entity_id
_entity_poly.type
_entity_poly.pdbx_seq_one_letter_code
_entity_poly.pdbx_strand_id
1 'polypeptide(L)'
;MEKPTSIKQIDEICLELLERVKSPDYTTMNAGSFGEIPYKVMTIKEISEYYEVKKDSVYRVFDNNKARFFNHGARKIKGSILRSFKDFYGASNAGEIWLFPMEAVIAFCKHLKSSQISTKLRIEIYIFPYDWLKVHLEEVPTTDFMSNENRLGEILNTTFEGICDIKRSVSFERNKIRADYIINDILIIECDEKKHLEKKQRLKDKEKDVFYQANEHFVLRYEPESGDDLDIFRLINKIFKFIEKH
;
A
#
# COMPACT_ATOMS: atom_id res chain seq x y z
N MET A 1 2.36 -13.50 -21.87
CA MET A 1 2.50 -12.05 -21.58
C MET A 1 3.73 -11.87 -20.73
N GLU A 2 4.70 -11.06 -21.17
CA GLU A 2 5.96 -10.85 -20.44
C GLU A 2 5.72 -10.08 -19.13
N LYS A 3 6.29 -10.57 -18.02
CA LYS A 3 6.20 -9.95 -16.69
C LYS A 3 6.92 -8.58 -16.69
N PRO A 4 6.33 -7.51 -16.14
CA PRO A 4 7.08 -6.29 -15.87
C PRO A 4 8.13 -6.59 -14.79
N THR A 5 9.41 -6.57 -15.17
CA THR A 5 10.55 -7.04 -14.36
C THR A 5 11.58 -5.96 -14.04
N SER A 6 11.20 -4.68 -13.97
CA SER A 6 12.15 -3.69 -13.43
C SER A 6 11.49 -2.53 -12.67
N ILE A 7 12.22 -2.00 -11.69
CA ILE A 7 11.93 -0.74 -10.98
C ILE A 7 11.64 0.40 -11.98
N LYS A 8 12.23 0.37 -13.18
CA LYS A 8 11.93 1.32 -14.26
C LYS A 8 10.47 1.29 -14.71
N GLN A 9 9.78 0.17 -14.64
CA GLN A 9 8.36 0.09 -14.99
C GLN A 9 7.49 0.72 -13.91
N ILE A 10 7.86 0.62 -12.63
CA ILE A 10 7.17 1.34 -11.55
C ILE A 10 7.37 2.85 -11.71
N ASP A 11 8.57 3.29 -12.12
CA ASP A 11 8.84 4.69 -12.45
C ASP A 11 8.06 5.13 -13.70
N GLU A 12 7.98 4.32 -14.75
CA GLU A 12 7.17 4.57 -15.96
C GLU A 12 5.67 4.64 -15.66
N ILE A 13 5.16 3.81 -14.75
CA ILE A 13 3.76 3.81 -14.30
C ILE A 13 3.48 5.04 -13.42
N CYS A 14 4.40 5.40 -12.53
CA CYS A 14 4.32 6.65 -11.77
C CYS A 14 4.34 7.86 -12.71
N LEU A 15 5.14 7.81 -13.79
CA LEU A 15 5.22 8.80 -14.84
C LEU A 15 3.95 8.84 -15.71
N GLU A 16 3.34 7.70 -16.04
CA GLU A 16 2.10 7.62 -16.83
C GLU A 16 0.89 8.12 -16.04
N LEU A 17 0.80 7.78 -14.74
CA LEU A 17 -0.17 8.36 -13.82
C LEU A 17 0.05 9.87 -13.60
N LEU A 18 1.31 10.33 -13.69
CA LEU A 18 1.70 11.74 -13.65
C LEU A 18 1.34 12.52 -14.91
N GLU A 19 1.50 11.91 -16.09
CA GLU A 19 1.11 12.47 -17.39
C GLU A 19 -0.42 12.61 -17.48
N ARG A 20 -1.18 11.63 -16.99
CA ARG A 20 -2.66 11.73 -16.95
C ARG A 20 -3.17 12.84 -16.02
N VAL A 21 -2.38 13.25 -15.04
CA VAL A 21 -2.73 14.30 -14.06
C VAL A 21 -2.20 15.68 -14.46
N LYS A 22 -1.37 15.81 -15.50
CA LYS A 22 -0.90 17.13 -15.97
C LYS A 22 -0.91 17.27 -17.49
N SER A 23 -1.74 18.23 -17.90
CA SER A 23 -1.49 19.21 -18.99
C SER A 23 0.01 19.43 -19.26
N PRO A 24 0.40 19.61 -20.55
CA PRO A 24 1.76 19.42 -21.03
C PRO A 24 2.70 20.53 -20.54
N ASP A 25 3.99 20.20 -20.54
CA ASP A 25 5.15 21.04 -20.22
C ASP A 25 5.63 21.01 -18.75
N TYR A 26 6.61 20.12 -18.51
CA TYR A 26 7.52 20.22 -17.37
C TYR A 26 8.58 21.27 -17.71
N THR A 27 8.63 22.37 -16.98
CA THR A 27 9.78 23.28 -16.96
C THR A 27 10.47 23.24 -15.60
N THR A 28 11.79 23.41 -15.59
CA THR A 28 12.60 23.62 -14.38
C THR A 28 12.88 25.10 -14.21
N MET A 29 12.98 25.56 -12.97
CA MET A 29 13.30 26.95 -12.64
C MET A 29 14.61 27.00 -11.87
N ASN A 30 15.59 27.75 -12.37
CA ASN A 30 16.89 27.85 -11.73
C ASN A 30 16.82 28.87 -10.58
N ALA A 31 16.95 28.40 -9.33
CA ALA A 31 16.81 29.22 -8.12
C ALA A 31 18.17 29.67 -7.57
N GLY A 32 19.13 29.98 -8.44
CA GLY A 32 20.47 30.44 -8.06
C GLY A 32 21.25 29.36 -7.29
N SER A 33 21.73 29.67 -6.08
CA SER A 33 22.54 28.74 -5.27
C SER A 33 21.80 27.50 -4.75
N PHE A 34 20.49 27.41 -4.99
CA PHE A 34 19.64 26.28 -4.59
C PHE A 34 19.47 25.23 -5.70
N GLY A 35 20.04 25.47 -6.90
CA GLY A 35 19.90 24.60 -8.06
C GLY A 35 18.53 24.72 -8.74
N GLU A 36 18.23 23.73 -9.58
CA GLU A 36 16.96 23.64 -10.30
C GLU A 36 15.85 23.13 -9.39
N ILE A 37 14.75 23.88 -9.31
CA ILE A 37 13.53 23.47 -8.62
C ILE A 37 12.47 23.13 -9.68
N PRO A 38 11.85 21.94 -9.64
CA PRO A 38 10.77 21.62 -10.55
C PRO A 38 9.57 22.54 -10.30
N TYR A 39 8.95 23.08 -11.35
CA TYR A 39 7.72 23.89 -11.20
C TYR A 39 6.53 23.10 -10.64
N LYS A 40 6.61 21.77 -10.71
CA LYS A 40 5.56 20.84 -10.31
C LYS A 40 5.71 20.38 -8.85
N VAL A 41 6.10 21.29 -7.95
CA VAL A 41 6.17 21.06 -6.49
C VAL A 41 4.92 21.60 -5.81
N MET A 42 4.44 20.89 -4.79
CA MET A 42 3.28 21.26 -3.99
C MET A 42 3.70 21.68 -2.58
N THR A 43 2.90 22.52 -1.96
CA THR A 43 2.98 22.91 -0.55
C THR A 43 2.12 21.99 0.31
N ILE A 44 2.29 22.03 1.63
CA ILE A 44 1.41 21.28 2.56
C ILE A 44 -0.08 21.63 2.35
N LYS A 45 -0.38 22.90 2.01
CA LYS A 45 -1.76 23.34 1.76
C LYS A 45 -2.33 22.64 0.52
N GLU A 46 -1.59 22.65 -0.59
CA GLU A 46 -2.03 22.02 -1.83
C GLU A 46 -2.12 20.49 -1.69
N ILE A 47 -1.23 19.85 -0.92
CA ILE A 47 -1.30 18.41 -0.63
C ILE A 47 -2.55 18.09 0.19
N SER A 48 -2.90 18.95 1.15
CA SER A 48 -4.12 18.84 1.96
C SER A 48 -5.38 18.93 1.11
N GLU A 49 -5.40 19.85 0.15
CA GLU A 49 -6.48 19.99 -0.83
C GLU A 49 -6.55 18.77 -1.76
N TYR A 50 -5.42 18.35 -2.33
CA TYR A 50 -5.33 17.19 -3.22
C TYR A 50 -5.77 15.88 -2.58
N TYR A 51 -5.39 15.61 -1.33
CA TYR A 51 -5.81 14.40 -0.63
C TYR A 51 -7.14 14.56 0.12
N GLU A 52 -7.78 15.73 0.07
CA GLU A 52 -9.03 16.03 0.78
C GLU A 52 -8.95 15.73 2.29
N VAL A 53 -7.82 16.09 2.92
CA VAL A 53 -7.58 15.89 4.36
C VAL A 53 -7.24 17.20 5.04
N LYS A 54 -7.38 17.26 6.37
CA LYS A 54 -6.95 18.42 7.15
C LYS A 54 -5.45 18.67 6.98
N LYS A 55 -5.08 19.94 6.84
CA LYS A 55 -3.68 20.40 6.72
C LYS A 55 -2.78 19.86 7.83
N ASP A 56 -3.30 19.80 9.06
CA ASP A 56 -2.57 19.28 10.22
C ASP A 56 -2.22 17.79 10.11
N SER A 57 -3.06 17.00 9.42
CA SER A 57 -2.78 15.59 9.15
C SER A 57 -1.58 15.45 8.23
N VAL A 58 -1.51 16.27 7.17
CA VAL A 58 -0.38 16.30 6.24
C VAL A 58 0.89 16.75 6.96
N TYR A 59 0.81 17.82 7.77
CA TYR A 59 1.95 18.27 8.58
C TYR A 59 2.48 17.19 9.51
N ARG A 60 1.59 16.50 10.23
CA ARG A 60 1.96 15.42 11.16
C ARG A 60 2.63 14.25 10.45
N VAL A 61 2.09 13.85 9.29
CA VAL A 61 2.70 12.81 8.45
C VAL A 61 4.09 13.22 8.00
N PHE A 62 4.25 14.45 7.52
CA PHE A 62 5.55 14.96 7.10
C PHE A 62 6.56 14.97 8.25
N ASP A 63 6.19 15.53 9.40
CA ASP A 63 7.12 15.71 10.52
C ASP A 63 7.56 14.36 11.12
N ASN A 64 6.63 13.41 11.21
CA ASN A 64 6.93 12.04 11.66
C ASN A 64 7.81 11.25 10.68
N ASN A 65 7.90 11.65 9.40
CA ASN A 65 8.62 10.92 8.35
C ASN A 65 9.62 11.82 7.60
N LYS A 66 10.14 12.85 8.27
CA LYS A 66 10.89 13.95 7.64
C LYS A 66 12.06 13.49 6.77
N ALA A 67 12.88 12.58 7.30
CA ALA A 67 14.03 11.99 6.59
C ALA A 67 13.63 11.34 5.26
N ARG A 68 12.51 10.62 5.25
CA ARG A 68 11.98 9.96 4.06
C ARG A 68 11.57 10.98 3.00
N PHE A 69 10.83 12.02 3.39
CA PHE A 69 10.41 13.06 2.46
C PHE A 69 11.60 13.87 1.91
N PHE A 70 12.66 14.07 2.69
CA PHE A 70 13.90 14.68 2.18
C PHE A 70 14.57 13.83 1.11
N ASN A 71 14.61 12.51 1.29
CA ASN A 71 15.13 11.57 0.29
C ASN A 71 14.29 11.59 -1.00
N HIS A 72 13.00 11.87 -0.89
CA HIS A 72 12.10 12.12 -2.03
C HIS A 72 12.15 13.57 -2.53
N GLY A 73 13.15 14.36 -2.15
CA GLY A 73 13.36 15.69 -2.72
C GLY A 73 12.56 16.82 -2.07
N ALA A 74 11.88 16.59 -0.94
CA ALA A 74 11.25 17.70 -0.20
C ALA A 74 12.30 18.74 0.23
N ARG A 75 11.98 20.02 0.09
CA ARG A 75 12.89 21.12 0.40
C ARG A 75 12.18 22.23 1.16
N LYS A 76 12.92 22.85 2.06
CA LYS A 76 12.49 24.06 2.75
C LYS A 76 13.07 25.26 2.04
N ILE A 77 12.24 26.21 1.66
CA ILE A 77 12.69 27.50 1.12
C ILE A 77 12.34 28.62 2.11
N LYS A 78 13.20 29.64 2.16
CA LYS A 78 13.09 30.77 3.09
C LYS A 78 13.71 32.03 2.48
N GLY A 79 13.39 33.20 3.05
CA GLY A 79 14.09 34.45 2.75
C GLY A 79 14.00 34.90 1.29
N SER A 80 15.15 35.24 0.68
CA SER A 80 15.22 35.73 -0.71
C SER A 80 14.71 34.73 -1.74
N ILE A 81 14.92 33.43 -1.52
CA ILE A 81 14.42 32.37 -2.40
C ILE A 81 12.89 32.36 -2.34
N LEU A 82 12.29 32.36 -1.16
CA LEU A 82 10.82 32.44 -1.05
C LEU A 82 10.26 33.70 -1.73
N ARG A 83 10.98 34.82 -1.69
CA ARG A 83 10.56 36.05 -2.38
C ARG A 83 10.51 35.89 -3.90
N SER A 84 11.38 35.08 -4.51
CA SER A 84 11.34 34.81 -5.96
C SER A 84 10.18 33.89 -6.37
N PHE A 85 9.46 33.30 -5.41
CA PHE A 85 8.31 32.43 -5.65
C PHE A 85 6.97 33.07 -5.21
N LYS A 86 6.97 34.37 -4.88
CA LYS A 86 5.77 35.10 -4.38
C LYS A 86 4.59 35.07 -5.34
N ASP A 87 4.86 35.11 -6.63
CA ASP A 87 3.81 35.16 -7.66
C ASP A 87 3.14 33.77 -7.86
N PHE A 88 3.81 32.68 -7.47
CA PHE A 88 3.33 31.31 -7.65
C PHE A 88 2.59 30.74 -6.45
N TYR A 89 3.09 30.96 -5.24
CA TYR A 89 2.49 30.40 -4.01
C TYR A 89 1.67 31.43 -3.22
N GLY A 90 1.40 32.57 -3.85
CA GLY A 90 0.80 33.74 -3.24
C GLY A 90 1.76 34.45 -2.28
N ALA A 91 1.44 35.69 -1.93
CA ALA A 91 2.15 36.47 -0.92
C ALA A 91 1.98 35.83 0.46
N SER A 92 2.68 34.72 0.72
CA SER A 92 2.68 34.10 2.02
C SER A 92 3.45 35.01 2.98
N ASN A 93 2.79 35.48 4.04
CA ASN A 93 3.46 36.14 5.18
C ASN A 93 4.38 35.18 5.96
N ALA A 94 4.54 33.93 5.49
CA ALA A 94 5.39 32.94 6.12
C ALA A 94 6.86 33.25 5.83
N GLY A 95 7.71 33.17 6.86
CA GLY A 95 9.18 33.30 6.70
C GLY A 95 9.81 32.12 5.96
N GLU A 96 9.07 31.01 5.82
CA GLU A 96 9.51 29.76 5.23
C GLU A 96 8.32 28.93 4.72
N ILE A 97 8.56 28.12 3.69
CA ILE A 97 7.58 27.15 3.16
C ILE A 97 8.29 25.86 2.76
N TRP A 98 7.56 24.75 2.88
CA TRP A 98 7.99 23.45 2.40
C TRP A 98 7.42 23.19 1.01
N LEU A 99 8.30 22.79 0.09
CA LEU A 99 7.97 22.38 -1.26
C LEU A 99 8.25 20.88 -1.41
N PHE A 100 7.29 20.18 -2.00
CA PHE A 100 7.29 18.74 -2.18
C PHE A 100 7.20 18.43 -3.68
N PRO A 101 8.23 17.83 -4.29
CA PRO A 101 8.11 17.31 -5.65
C PRO A 101 7.13 16.13 -5.66
N MET A 102 6.70 15.70 -6.85
CA MET A 102 5.61 14.73 -6.95
C MET A 102 5.94 13.40 -6.26
N GLU A 103 7.19 12.94 -6.32
CA GLU A 103 7.65 11.74 -5.64
C GLU A 103 7.39 11.82 -4.13
N ALA A 104 7.62 13.00 -3.55
CA ALA A 104 7.30 13.27 -2.16
C ALA A 104 5.78 13.41 -1.95
N VAL A 105 5.02 13.99 -2.89
CA VAL A 105 3.56 14.06 -2.81
C VAL A 105 2.95 12.65 -2.76
N ILE A 106 3.36 11.76 -3.67
CA ILE A 106 2.92 10.36 -3.72
C ILE A 106 3.27 9.63 -2.42
N ALA A 107 4.43 9.91 -1.81
CA ALA A 107 4.80 9.27 -0.55
C ALA A 107 3.81 9.54 0.60
N PHE A 108 3.02 10.62 0.55
CA PHE A 108 1.93 10.85 1.51
C PHE A 108 0.80 9.81 1.42
N CYS A 109 0.58 9.19 0.25
CA CYS A 109 -0.48 8.19 0.08
C CYS A 109 -0.33 6.99 1.03
N LYS A 110 0.90 6.68 1.44
CA LYS A 110 1.18 5.56 2.36
C LYS A 110 0.68 5.83 3.79
N HIS A 111 0.49 7.10 4.14
CA HIS A 111 0.27 7.53 5.51
C HIS A 111 -1.10 8.23 5.71
N LEU A 112 -1.67 8.83 4.66
CA LEU A 112 -2.99 9.45 4.70
C LEU A 112 -4.09 8.41 4.48
N LYS A 113 -4.23 7.46 5.41
CA LYS A 113 -5.17 6.33 5.29
C LYS A 113 -6.64 6.75 5.21
N SER A 114 -7.00 7.89 5.79
CA SER A 114 -8.38 8.41 5.77
C SER A 114 -8.77 9.12 4.47
N SER A 115 -7.85 9.29 3.53
CA SER A 115 -8.13 9.95 2.24
C SER A 115 -8.56 8.92 1.21
N GLN A 116 -9.71 9.14 0.56
CA GLN A 116 -10.18 8.28 -0.54
C GLN A 116 -9.21 8.28 -1.72
N ILE A 117 -8.63 9.45 -2.04
CA ILE A 117 -7.63 9.61 -3.11
C ILE A 117 -6.36 8.83 -2.79
N SER A 118 -5.93 8.88 -1.53
CA SER A 118 -4.80 8.10 -1.02
C SER A 118 -5.05 6.59 -1.13
N THR A 119 -6.25 6.12 -0.78
CA THR A 119 -6.65 4.71 -0.98
C THR A 119 -6.61 4.31 -2.45
N LYS A 120 -7.23 5.10 -3.34
CA LYS A 120 -7.20 4.84 -4.78
C LYS A 120 -5.78 4.81 -5.33
N LEU A 121 -4.95 5.79 -5.00
CA LEU A 121 -3.54 5.81 -5.43
C LEU A 121 -2.75 4.62 -4.90
N ARG A 122 -2.97 4.20 -3.65
CA ARG A 122 -2.36 2.98 -3.12
C ARG A 122 -2.81 1.77 -3.95
N ILE A 123 -4.10 1.65 -4.23
CA ILE A 123 -4.64 0.58 -5.07
C ILE A 123 -3.92 0.58 -6.43
N GLU A 124 -3.91 1.70 -7.15
CA GLU A 124 -3.24 1.81 -8.45
C GLU A 124 -1.75 1.47 -8.35
N ILE A 125 -1.00 2.05 -7.40
CA ILE A 125 0.47 1.85 -7.29
C ILE A 125 0.84 0.41 -6.95
N TYR A 126 0.04 -0.25 -6.10
CA TYR A 126 0.33 -1.60 -5.65
C TYR A 126 -0.27 -2.67 -6.58
N ILE A 127 -1.35 -2.38 -7.31
CA ILE A 127 -2.17 -3.37 -8.02
C ILE A 127 -2.10 -3.17 -9.55
N PHE A 128 -1.38 -2.17 -10.06
CA PHE A 128 -1.30 -1.82 -11.49
C PHE A 128 -1.19 -2.99 -12.50
N PRO A 129 -0.45 -4.09 -12.24
CA PRO A 129 -0.41 -5.20 -13.21
C PRO A 129 -1.56 -6.21 -13.08
N TYR A 130 -2.53 -6.02 -12.17
CA TYR A 130 -3.58 -6.99 -11.82
C TYR A 130 -4.98 -6.35 -11.83
N ASP A 131 -5.47 -5.93 -13.01
CA ASP A 131 -6.80 -5.30 -13.18
C ASP A 131 -7.96 -6.11 -12.56
N TRP A 132 -7.88 -7.44 -12.60
CA TRP A 132 -8.88 -8.32 -11.97
C TRP A 132 -8.88 -8.20 -10.44
N LEU A 133 -7.72 -7.98 -9.82
CA LEU A 133 -7.58 -7.79 -8.37
C LEU A 133 -8.15 -6.44 -7.93
N LYS A 134 -8.12 -5.43 -8.82
CA LYS A 134 -8.70 -4.10 -8.57
C LYS A 134 -10.20 -4.18 -8.34
N VAL A 135 -10.93 -4.93 -9.15
CA VAL A 135 -12.39 -5.14 -9.01
C VAL A 135 -12.72 -5.72 -7.63
N HIS A 136 -11.97 -6.74 -7.22
CA HIS A 136 -12.16 -7.36 -5.91
C HIS A 136 -11.69 -6.52 -4.74
N LEU A 137 -10.93 -5.43 -4.93
CA LEU A 137 -10.39 -4.58 -3.86
C LEU A 137 -11.06 -3.21 -3.76
N GLU A 138 -11.73 -2.76 -4.81
CA GLU A 138 -12.63 -1.60 -4.79
C GLU A 138 -13.88 -1.83 -3.94
N GLU A 139 -14.28 -3.09 -3.74
CA GLU A 139 -15.33 -3.44 -2.80
C GLU A 139 -14.90 -3.10 -1.36
N VAL A 140 -15.69 -2.28 -0.65
CA VAL A 140 -15.36 -1.92 0.74
C VAL A 140 -15.39 -3.18 1.61
N PRO A 141 -14.31 -3.52 2.34
CA PRO A 141 -14.34 -4.64 3.29
C PRO A 141 -15.52 -4.50 4.24
N THR A 142 -16.30 -5.57 4.39
CA THR A 142 -17.42 -5.56 5.33
C THR A 142 -16.90 -5.75 6.74
N THR A 143 -17.71 -5.47 7.77
CA THR A 143 -17.39 -5.87 9.15
C THR A 143 -17.65 -7.35 9.41
N ASP A 144 -18.07 -8.10 8.40
CA ASP A 144 -18.36 -9.53 8.51
C ASP A 144 -17.14 -10.36 8.13
N PHE A 145 -16.57 -11.06 9.12
CA PHE A 145 -15.38 -11.89 8.94
C PHE A 145 -15.58 -12.94 7.83
N MET A 146 -16.70 -13.65 7.86
CA MET A 146 -16.98 -14.73 6.89
C MET A 146 -17.06 -14.20 5.46
N SER A 147 -17.64 -13.03 5.25
CA SER A 147 -17.68 -12.36 3.94
C SER A 147 -16.29 -11.97 3.47
N ASN A 148 -15.43 -11.42 4.34
CA ASN A 148 -14.06 -11.08 3.97
C ASN A 148 -13.18 -12.31 3.74
N GLU A 149 -13.40 -13.41 4.48
CA GLU A 149 -12.76 -14.71 4.24
C GLU A 149 -13.20 -15.28 2.87
N ASN A 150 -14.50 -15.33 2.59
CA ASN A 150 -15.03 -15.76 1.28
C ASN A 150 -14.37 -14.98 0.13
N ARG A 151 -14.32 -13.65 0.26
CA ARG A 151 -13.71 -12.74 -0.72
C ARG A 151 -12.21 -13.00 -0.90
N LEU A 152 -11.47 -13.28 0.19
CA LEU A 152 -10.09 -13.74 0.07
C LEU A 152 -10.02 -15.03 -0.78
N GLY A 153 -10.91 -15.98 -0.54
CA GLY A 153 -10.98 -17.21 -1.33
C GLY A 153 -11.18 -16.97 -2.82
N GLU A 154 -12.08 -16.06 -3.19
CA GLU A 154 -12.31 -15.66 -4.58
C GLU A 154 -11.05 -15.02 -5.19
N ILE A 155 -10.42 -14.11 -4.45
CA ILE A 155 -9.17 -13.47 -4.87
C ILE A 155 -8.09 -14.52 -5.09
N LEU A 156 -7.85 -15.40 -4.12
CA LEU A 156 -6.83 -16.46 -4.23
C LEU A 156 -7.08 -17.36 -5.43
N ASN A 157 -8.30 -17.87 -5.60
CA ASN A 157 -8.66 -18.74 -6.72
C ASN A 157 -8.45 -18.04 -8.07
N THR A 158 -8.85 -16.77 -8.19
CA THR A 158 -8.67 -16.00 -9.42
C THR A 158 -7.20 -15.69 -9.68
N THR A 159 -6.44 -15.34 -8.64
CA THR A 159 -5.00 -14.99 -8.74
C THR A 159 -4.17 -16.14 -9.27
N PHE A 160 -4.45 -17.35 -8.75
CA PHE A 160 -3.60 -18.51 -8.95
C PHE A 160 -4.29 -19.62 -9.74
N GLU A 161 -5.37 -19.29 -10.46
CA GLU A 161 -6.04 -20.21 -11.36
C GLU A 161 -5.04 -20.81 -12.34
N GLY A 162 -4.96 -22.14 -12.39
CA GLY A 162 -4.01 -22.87 -13.25
C GLY A 162 -2.54 -22.77 -12.84
N ILE A 163 -2.21 -22.08 -11.72
CA ILE A 163 -0.84 -21.98 -11.17
C ILE A 163 -0.66 -22.93 -9.99
N CYS A 164 -1.62 -22.96 -9.06
CA CYS A 164 -1.57 -23.82 -7.88
C CYS A 164 -2.94 -24.40 -7.54
N ASP A 165 -2.95 -25.54 -6.87
CA ASP A 165 -4.16 -26.09 -6.28
C ASP A 165 -4.48 -25.37 -4.97
N ILE A 166 -5.69 -24.82 -4.86
CA ILE A 166 -6.16 -24.10 -3.67
C ILE A 166 -7.36 -24.84 -3.10
N LYS A 167 -7.19 -25.36 -1.89
CA LYS A 167 -8.25 -26.03 -1.14
C LYS A 167 -8.71 -25.15 0.00
N ARG A 168 -10.02 -24.94 0.08
CA ARG A 168 -10.64 -24.20 1.17
C ARG A 168 -11.09 -25.14 2.28
N SER A 169 -10.93 -24.71 3.53
CA SER A 169 -11.52 -25.35 4.71
C SER A 169 -11.11 -26.81 4.90
N VAL A 170 -9.82 -27.08 4.76
CA VAL A 170 -9.26 -28.44 4.81
C VAL A 170 -9.18 -28.93 6.24
N SER A 171 -9.84 -30.07 6.52
CA SER A 171 -9.83 -30.71 7.84
C SER A 171 -8.81 -31.84 7.88
N PHE A 172 -7.94 -31.82 8.90
CA PHE A 172 -7.00 -32.89 9.19
C PHE A 172 -7.64 -33.85 10.19
N GLU A 173 -8.23 -34.94 9.68
CA GLU A 173 -9.13 -35.85 10.42
C GLU A 173 -8.59 -36.33 11.77
N ARG A 174 -7.27 -36.56 11.87
CA ARG A 174 -6.64 -37.07 13.11
C ARG A 174 -6.67 -36.09 14.27
N ASN A 175 -6.59 -34.78 14.00
CA ASN A 175 -6.29 -33.79 15.04
C ASN A 175 -7.40 -32.76 15.26
N LYS A 176 -8.55 -32.87 14.55
CA LYS A 176 -9.62 -31.85 14.56
C LYS A 176 -9.10 -30.43 14.25
N ILE A 177 -8.00 -30.36 13.53
CA ILE A 177 -7.39 -29.12 13.04
C ILE A 177 -7.97 -28.85 11.66
N ARG A 178 -8.38 -27.61 11.42
CA ARG A 178 -8.87 -27.15 10.13
C ARG A 178 -8.05 -25.96 9.68
N ALA A 179 -7.51 -26.01 8.48
CA ALA A 179 -6.91 -24.87 7.80
C ALA A 179 -7.97 -24.12 6.98
N ASP A 180 -7.89 -22.79 6.93
CA ASP A 180 -8.84 -21.99 6.15
C ASP A 180 -8.56 -22.11 4.66
N TYR A 181 -7.28 -22.04 4.26
CA TYR A 181 -6.84 -22.37 2.90
C TYR A 181 -5.53 -23.17 2.92
N ILE A 182 -5.38 -24.02 1.91
CA ILE A 182 -4.16 -24.76 1.60
C ILE A 182 -3.83 -24.56 0.13
N ILE A 183 -2.57 -24.23 -0.14
CA ILE A 183 -2.00 -24.06 -1.48
C ILE A 183 -0.95 -25.16 -1.72
N ASN A 184 -1.13 -25.91 -2.81
CA ASN A 184 -0.27 -27.04 -3.22
C ASN A 184 0.02 -28.04 -2.08
N ASP A 185 -0.95 -28.26 -1.18
CA ASP A 185 -0.82 -29.14 -0.01
C ASP A 185 0.33 -28.80 0.97
N ILE A 186 0.98 -27.63 0.82
CA ILE A 186 2.17 -27.26 1.60
C ILE A 186 1.98 -25.93 2.33
N LEU A 187 1.43 -24.92 1.66
CA LEU A 187 1.28 -23.57 2.22
C LEU A 187 -0.13 -23.39 2.77
N ILE A 188 -0.22 -23.17 4.07
CA ILE A 188 -1.46 -22.89 4.79
C ILE A 188 -1.65 -21.38 4.91
N ILE A 189 -2.88 -20.91 4.68
CA ILE A 189 -3.33 -19.57 5.04
C ILE A 189 -4.37 -19.70 6.14
N GLU A 190 -4.10 -19.03 7.26
CA GLU A 190 -4.99 -18.93 8.42
C GLU A 190 -5.55 -17.51 8.49
N CYS A 191 -6.88 -17.42 8.59
CA CYS A 191 -7.62 -16.17 8.75
C CYS A 191 -7.89 -15.95 10.23
N ASP A 192 -7.15 -15.02 10.85
CA ASP A 192 -7.30 -14.71 12.27
C ASP A 192 -8.34 -13.60 12.47
N GLU A 193 -9.29 -13.80 13.39
CA GLU A 193 -10.21 -12.74 13.82
C GLU A 193 -9.51 -11.78 14.79
N LYS A 194 -9.86 -10.49 14.71
CA LYS A 194 -9.28 -9.42 15.54
C LYS A 194 -9.51 -9.60 17.04
N LYS A 195 -10.47 -10.46 17.43
CA LYS A 195 -10.98 -10.63 18.80
C LYS A 195 -10.57 -11.94 19.48
N HIS A 196 -9.49 -12.59 19.09
CA HIS A 196 -8.97 -13.77 19.80
C HIS A 196 -8.27 -13.41 21.14
N LEU A 197 -9.04 -12.85 22.09
CA LEU A 197 -8.57 -12.50 23.44
C LEU A 197 -8.73 -13.64 24.45
N GLU A 198 -9.39 -14.73 24.09
CA GLU A 198 -9.63 -15.84 25.01
C GLU A 198 -8.41 -16.76 25.15
N LYS A 199 -7.98 -17.01 26.39
CA LYS A 199 -6.84 -17.88 26.74
C LYS A 199 -6.97 -19.30 26.14
N LYS A 200 -8.19 -19.80 25.96
CA LYS A 200 -8.48 -21.11 25.38
C LYS A 200 -8.22 -21.15 23.87
N GLN A 201 -8.48 -20.06 23.15
CA GLN A 201 -8.22 -19.96 21.71
C GLN A 201 -6.72 -19.94 21.44
N ARG A 202 -5.95 -19.16 22.20
CA ARG A 202 -4.47 -19.12 22.09
C ARG A 202 -3.79 -20.48 22.27
N LEU A 203 -4.34 -21.34 23.14
CA LEU A 203 -3.83 -22.70 23.32
C LEU A 203 -4.08 -23.56 22.06
N LYS A 204 -5.28 -23.45 21.48
CA LYS A 204 -5.61 -24.14 20.22
C LYS A 204 -4.75 -23.63 19.06
N ASP A 205 -4.53 -22.33 18.95
CA ASP A 205 -3.70 -21.76 17.88
C ASP A 205 -2.26 -22.26 17.98
N LYS A 206 -1.74 -22.39 19.20
CA LYS A 206 -0.43 -22.99 19.45
C LYS A 206 -0.37 -24.47 19.08
N GLU A 207 -1.41 -25.24 19.39
CA GLU A 207 -1.51 -26.66 18.96
C GLU A 207 -1.57 -26.78 17.43
N LYS A 208 -2.28 -25.87 16.75
CA LYS A 208 -2.31 -25.78 15.29
C LYS A 208 -0.92 -25.49 14.71
N ASP A 209 -0.21 -24.51 15.24
CA ASP A 209 1.14 -24.15 14.77
C ASP A 209 2.13 -25.31 14.93
N VAL A 210 2.11 -26.01 16.08
CA VAL A 210 2.94 -27.19 16.32
C VAL A 210 2.62 -28.30 15.32
N PHE A 211 1.33 -28.53 15.05
CA PHE A 211 0.91 -29.52 14.07
C PHE A 211 1.39 -29.17 12.65
N TYR A 212 1.21 -27.92 12.21
CA TYR A 212 1.64 -27.48 10.89
C TYR A 212 3.15 -27.61 10.72
N GLN A 213 3.92 -27.19 11.72
CA GLN A 213 5.37 -27.34 11.71
C GLN A 213 5.80 -28.81 11.64
N ALA A 214 5.13 -29.70 12.40
CA ALA A 214 5.45 -31.13 12.41
C ALA A 214 5.14 -31.85 11.09
N ASN A 215 4.24 -31.30 10.27
CA ASN A 215 3.88 -31.83 8.95
C ASN A 215 4.53 -31.03 7.80
N GLU A 216 5.58 -30.26 8.10
CA GLU A 216 6.35 -29.49 7.11
C GLU A 216 5.52 -28.47 6.31
N HIS A 217 4.40 -28.02 6.89
CA HIS A 217 3.59 -26.96 6.31
C HIS A 217 4.17 -25.58 6.63
N PHE A 218 4.04 -24.67 5.67
CA PHE A 218 4.33 -23.25 5.87
C PHE A 218 3.03 -22.51 6.19
N VAL A 219 3.05 -21.61 7.16
CA VAL A 219 1.83 -20.93 7.61
C VAL A 219 1.96 -19.43 7.37
N LEU A 220 0.98 -18.85 6.66
CA LEU A 220 0.76 -17.42 6.57
C LEU A 220 -0.53 -17.06 7.29
N ARG A 221 -0.44 -16.12 8.22
CA ARG A 221 -1.61 -15.57 8.92
C ARG A 221 -2.07 -14.28 8.25
N TYR A 222 -3.37 -14.15 8.06
CA TYR A 222 -4.04 -12.99 7.47
C TYR A 222 -5.17 -12.55 8.39
N GLU A 223 -5.33 -11.24 8.59
CA GLU A 223 -6.44 -10.68 9.39
C GLU A 223 -7.43 -10.04 8.41
N PRO A 224 -8.56 -10.70 8.09
CA PRO A 224 -9.54 -10.17 7.13
C PRO A 224 -10.18 -8.85 7.55
N GLU A 225 -10.10 -8.50 8.84
CA GLU A 225 -10.67 -7.29 9.44
C GLU A 225 -9.61 -6.20 9.74
N SER A 226 -8.39 -6.34 9.22
CA SER A 226 -7.28 -5.44 9.61
C SER A 226 -7.54 -3.97 9.29
N GLY A 227 -8.34 -3.70 8.26
CA GLY A 227 -8.59 -2.36 7.72
C GLY A 227 -7.35 -1.75 7.05
N ASP A 228 -6.29 -2.53 6.83
CA ASP A 228 -5.17 -2.17 5.96
C ASP A 228 -5.45 -2.70 4.55
N ASP A 229 -5.87 -1.79 3.66
CA ASP A 229 -6.17 -2.08 2.25
C ASP A 229 -5.02 -2.83 1.52
N LEU A 230 -3.80 -2.79 2.07
CA LEU A 230 -2.62 -3.43 1.48
C LEU A 230 -2.29 -4.82 2.03
N ASP A 231 -2.97 -5.29 3.08
CA ASP A 231 -2.61 -6.56 3.71
C ASP A 231 -2.83 -7.75 2.79
N ILE A 232 -3.92 -7.74 2.01
CA ILE A 232 -4.18 -8.77 1.02
C ILE A 232 -3.11 -8.79 -0.08
N PHE A 233 -2.64 -7.63 -0.53
CA PHE A 233 -1.54 -7.55 -1.48
C PHE A 233 -0.22 -8.10 -0.91
N ARG A 234 0.08 -7.80 0.37
CA ARG A 234 1.23 -8.38 1.06
C ARG A 234 1.11 -9.90 1.16
N LEU A 235 -0.08 -10.42 1.44
CA LEU A 235 -0.37 -11.86 1.45
C LEU A 235 -0.11 -12.48 0.07
N ILE A 236 -0.73 -11.95 -0.99
CA ILE A 236 -0.56 -12.42 -2.36
C ILE A 236 0.92 -12.44 -2.77
N ASN A 237 1.67 -11.38 -2.49
CA ASN A 237 3.11 -11.35 -2.76
C ASN A 237 3.92 -12.39 -1.98
N LYS A 238 3.56 -12.66 -0.73
CA LYS A 238 4.21 -13.71 0.06
C LYS A 238 3.95 -15.09 -0.56
N ILE A 239 2.73 -15.32 -1.05
CA ILE A 239 2.36 -16.56 -1.73
C ILE A 239 3.13 -16.69 -3.04
N PHE A 240 3.20 -15.66 -3.88
CA PHE A 240 4.01 -15.70 -5.11
C PHE A 240 5.47 -16.02 -4.83
N LYS A 241 6.09 -15.34 -3.86
CA LYS A 241 7.49 -15.61 -3.47
C LYS A 241 7.69 -17.02 -2.92
N PHE A 242 6.68 -17.57 -2.24
CA PHE A 242 6.71 -18.93 -1.76
C PHE A 242 6.70 -19.91 -2.94
N ILE A 243 5.76 -19.76 -3.87
CA ILE A 243 5.64 -20.59 -5.07
C ILE A 243 6.88 -20.49 -5.96
N GLU A 244 7.50 -19.32 -6.10
CA GLU A 244 8.74 -19.19 -6.89
C GLU A 244 9.94 -19.92 -6.27
N LYS A 245 9.90 -20.22 -4.96
CA LYS A 245 10.99 -20.87 -4.23
C LYS A 245 10.82 -22.40 -4.13
N HIS A 246 9.60 -22.90 -4.29
CA HIS A 246 9.20 -24.28 -4.00
C HIS A 246 8.49 -24.91 -5.19
#